data_AF-A0A087SZV4-F1
#
_entry.id   AF-A0A087SZV4-F1
#
_cell.length_a   1.000
_cell.length_b   1.000
_cell.length_c   1.000
_cell.angle_alpha   90.00
_cell.angle_beta   90.00
_cell.angle_gamma   90.00
#
_symmetry.space_group_name_H-M   'P 1'
#
loop_
_entity.id
_entity.type
_entity.pdbx_description
1 polymer ?
#
loop_
_entity_poly.entity_id
_entity_poly.type
_entity_poly.pdbx_seq_one_letter_code
_entity_poly.pdbx_strand_id
1 'polypeptide(L)'
;MAADSGGTNEPLQLEPFIHQVGGHSSMLQLDEDTICKPLIPQELNFYKTAPDKLKEFLAEYRGVIEVTFSEAVDGYLDLVAYLPSTYKTSPKRQGSRHNSLAENEHK
;
A
#
# COMPACT_ATOMS: atom_id res chain seq x y z
N MET A 1 1.63 32.23 -21.21
CA MET A 1 1.90 30.78 -21.11
C MET A 1 1.79 30.44 -19.63
N ALA A 2 0.70 29.77 -19.22
CA ALA A 2 0.49 29.41 -17.82
C ALA A 2 1.37 28.21 -17.47
N ALA A 3 2.12 28.32 -16.38
CA ALA A 3 2.85 27.21 -15.80
C ALA A 3 1.83 26.18 -15.29
N ASP A 4 1.84 25.00 -15.88
CA ASP A 4 1.18 23.82 -15.34
C ASP A 4 1.74 23.59 -13.94
N SER A 5 0.91 23.82 -12.92
CA SER A 5 1.27 23.56 -11.53
C SER A 5 1.17 22.06 -11.33
N GLY A 6 2.16 21.34 -11.85
CA GLY A 6 2.32 19.91 -11.65
C GLY A 6 2.41 19.64 -10.16
N GLY A 7 1.31 19.18 -9.56
CA GLY A 7 1.32 18.71 -8.19
C GLY A 7 2.34 17.58 -8.09
N THR A 8 3.41 17.79 -7.32
CA THR A 8 4.40 16.75 -7.08
C THR A 8 3.70 15.64 -6.29
N ASN A 9 3.44 14.52 -6.94
CA ASN A 9 3.02 13.31 -6.25
C ASN A 9 4.22 12.84 -5.43
N GLU A 10 4.13 12.93 -4.12
CA GLU A 10 5.22 12.53 -3.24
C GLU A 10 5.38 11.00 -3.30
N PRO A 11 6.62 10.49 -3.41
CA PRO A 11 6.88 9.07 -3.39
C PRO A 11 6.62 8.51 -1.98
N LEU A 12 5.93 7.38 -1.91
CA LEU A 12 5.67 6.64 -0.69
C LEU A 12 6.28 5.24 -0.80
N GLN A 13 7.23 4.95 0.08
CA GLN A 13 7.79 3.60 0.22
C GLN A 13 6.74 2.67 0.83
N LEU A 14 6.51 1.53 0.18
CA LEU A 14 5.60 0.49 0.63
C LEU A 14 6.39 -0.67 1.24
N GLU A 15 5.80 -1.28 2.26
CA GLU A 15 6.37 -2.45 2.93
C GLU A 15 5.43 -3.66 2.74
N PRO A 16 5.95 -4.90 2.72
CA PRO A 16 5.11 -6.09 2.73
C PRO A 16 4.19 -6.13 3.97
N PHE A 17 2.92 -6.49 3.77
CA PHE A 17 1.97 -6.61 4.87
C PHE A 17 2.18 -7.94 5.64
N ILE A 18 2.84 -7.84 6.80
CA ILE A 18 3.30 -9.01 7.57
C ILE A 18 2.18 -9.90 8.15
N HIS A 19 0.96 -9.38 8.26
CA HIS A 19 -0.17 -10.12 8.83
C HIS A 19 -0.96 -10.92 7.77
N GLN A 20 -0.40 -11.10 6.57
CA GLN A 20 -0.99 -11.94 5.53
C GLN A 20 -0.96 -13.42 5.97
N VAL A 21 -2.14 -14.01 6.15
CA VAL A 21 -2.30 -15.40 6.62
C VAL A 21 -2.49 -16.43 5.50
N GLY A 22 -2.48 -16.01 4.23
CA GLY A 22 -2.63 -16.91 3.08
C GLY A 22 -2.64 -16.19 1.73
N GLY A 23 -2.79 -16.96 0.65
CA GLY A 23 -2.78 -16.46 -0.72
C GLY A 23 -1.37 -16.31 -1.32
N HIS A 24 -1.29 -16.26 -2.65
CA HIS A 24 -0.02 -16.13 -3.40
C HIS A 24 0.30 -14.69 -3.81
N SER A 25 -0.70 -13.80 -3.79
CA SER A 25 -0.53 -12.40 -4.16
C SER A 25 0.12 -11.61 -3.02
N SER A 26 1.14 -10.82 -3.34
CA SER A 26 1.78 -9.92 -2.37
C SER A 26 0.85 -8.77 -1.99
N MET A 27 0.59 -8.61 -0.69
CA MET A 27 -0.13 -7.47 -0.13
C MET A 27 0.87 -6.47 0.42
N LEU A 28 0.68 -5.19 0.12
CA LEU A 28 1.58 -4.12 0.56
C LEU A 28 0.85 -3.24 1.58
N GLN A 29 1.55 -2.74 2.58
CA GLN A 29 1.01 -1.79 3.53
C GLN A 29 1.23 -0.36 3.02
N LEU A 30 0.14 0.40 2.89
CA LEU A 30 0.16 1.80 2.45
C LEU A 30 0.26 2.75 3.65
N ASP A 31 -0.57 2.52 4.65
CA ASP A 31 -0.56 3.22 5.92
C ASP A 31 -1.06 2.28 7.04
N GLU A 32 -1.43 2.82 8.20
CA GLU A 32 -1.84 2.00 9.35
C GLU A 32 -3.11 1.17 9.10
N ASP A 33 -4.06 1.71 8.34
CA ASP A 33 -5.38 1.09 8.12
C ASP A 33 -5.66 0.73 6.66
N THR A 34 -4.71 0.98 5.76
CA THR A 34 -4.85 0.73 4.33
C THR A 34 -3.76 -0.21 3.82
N ILE A 35 -4.21 -1.23 3.10
CA ILE A 35 -3.34 -2.15 2.35
C ILE A 35 -3.61 -2.03 0.86
N CYS A 36 -2.59 -2.29 0.06
CA CYS A 36 -2.68 -2.44 -1.37
C CYS A 36 -2.63 -3.92 -1.75
N LYS A 37 -3.40 -4.27 -2.78
CA LYS A 37 -3.40 -5.59 -3.40
C LYS A 37 -3.24 -5.45 -4.91
N PRO A 38 -2.73 -6.48 -5.60
CA PRO A 38 -2.68 -6.47 -7.06
C PRO A 38 -4.07 -6.22 -7.65
N LEU A 39 -4.13 -5.40 -8.69
CA LEU A 39 -5.39 -5.00 -9.30
C LEU A 39 -6.00 -6.16 -10.10
N ILE A 40 -7.04 -6.80 -9.57
CA ILE A 40 -7.81 -7.83 -10.25
C ILE A 40 -9.11 -7.18 -10.79
N PRO A 41 -9.34 -7.14 -12.12
CA PRO A 41 -10.48 -6.43 -12.70
C PRO A 41 -11.85 -6.87 -12.16
N GLN A 42 -12.01 -8.17 -11.88
CA GLN A 42 -13.26 -8.71 -11.33
C GLN A 42 -13.53 -8.20 -9.92
N GLU A 43 -12.50 -8.14 -9.07
CA GLU A 43 -12.62 -7.61 -7.71
C GLU A 43 -12.86 -6.10 -7.71
N LEU A 44 -12.18 -5.36 -8.59
CA LEU A 44 -12.43 -3.94 -8.77
C LEU A 44 -13.90 -3.69 -9.15
N ASN A 45 -14.44 -4.48 -10.08
CA ASN A 45 -15.84 -4.38 -10.46
C ASN A 45 -16.77 -4.67 -9.27
N PHE A 46 -16.43 -5.68 -8.46
CA PHE A 46 -17.19 -5.98 -7.24
C PHE A 46 -17.23 -4.78 -6.28
N TYR A 47 -16.07 -4.18 -5.95
CA TYR A 47 -16.04 -2.99 -5.09
C TYR A 47 -16.79 -1.78 -5.68
N LYS A 48 -16.75 -1.59 -7.01
CA LYS A 48 -17.45 -0.48 -7.68
C LYS A 48 -18.97 -0.65 -7.77
N THR A 49 -19.45 -1.90 -7.82
CA THR A 49 -20.86 -2.22 -8.10
C THR A 49 -21.59 -2.85 -6.91
N ALA A 50 -20.90 -3.06 -5.79
CA ALA A 50 -21.49 -3.60 -4.57
C ALA A 50 -22.71 -2.77 -4.11
N PRO A 51 -23.85 -3.41 -3.80
CA PRO A 51 -25.01 -2.74 -3.23
C PRO A 51 -24.68 -2.02 -1.92
N ASP A 52 -25.33 -0.88 -1.66
CA ASP A 52 -25.06 -0.07 -0.45
C ASP A 52 -25.22 -0.85 0.86
N LYS A 53 -26.18 -1.77 0.91
CA LYS A 53 -26.43 -2.65 2.06
C LYS A 53 -25.28 -3.59 2.39
N LEU A 54 -24.37 -3.83 1.45
CA LEU A 54 -23.18 -4.67 1.68
C LEU A 54 -21.95 -3.84 2.05
N LYS A 55 -21.92 -2.54 1.76
CA LYS A 55 -20.73 -1.70 1.94
C LYS A 55 -20.23 -1.65 3.38
N GLU A 56 -21.13 -1.72 4.36
CA GLU A 56 -20.76 -1.76 5.79
C GLU A 56 -19.99 -3.03 6.20
N PHE A 57 -20.10 -4.10 5.40
CA PHE A 57 -19.42 -5.39 5.63
C PHE A 57 -18.19 -5.57 4.75
N LEU A 58 -17.89 -4.63 3.86
CA LEU A 58 -16.74 -4.66 2.98
C LEU A 58 -15.65 -3.74 3.50
N ALA A 59 -14.39 -4.07 3.20
CA ALA A 59 -13.31 -3.11 3.35
C ALA A 59 -13.59 -1.88 2.47
N GLU A 60 -13.25 -0.69 2.97
CA GLU A 60 -13.39 0.55 2.21
C GLU A 60 -12.45 0.51 0.99
N TYR A 61 -13.00 0.71 -0.21
CA TYR A 61 -12.20 0.87 -1.42
C TYR A 61 -11.70 2.31 -1.54
N ARG A 62 -10.38 2.50 -1.34
CA ARG A 62 -9.73 3.83 -1.35
C ARG A 62 -9.12 4.26 -2.69
N GLY A 63 -9.26 3.45 -3.75
CA GLY A 63 -8.80 3.79 -5.09
C GLY A 63 -7.80 2.79 -5.68
N VAL A 64 -7.21 3.17 -6.82
CA VAL A 64 -6.10 2.45 -7.47
C VAL A 64 -4.87 3.34 -7.43
N ILE A 65 -3.72 2.74 -7.18
CA ILE A 65 -2.41 3.38 -7.24
C ILE A 65 -1.50 2.56 -8.14
N GLU A 66 -0.51 3.21 -8.74
CA GLU A 66 0.58 2.54 -9.44
C GLU A 66 1.75 2.34 -8.47
N VAL A 67 2.36 1.15 -8.54
CA VAL A 67 3.52 0.78 -7.74
C VAL A 67 4.67 0.45 -8.68
N THR A 68 5.79 1.12 -8.49
CA THR A 68 7.04 0.87 -9.20
C THR A 68 7.90 -0.07 -8.37
N PHE A 69 8.52 -1.04 -9.06
CA PHE A 69 9.40 -2.03 -8.48
C PHE A 69 10.81 -1.79 -9.01
N SER A 70 11.79 -1.66 -8.12
CA SER A 70 13.21 -1.63 -8.49
C SER A 70 14.01 -2.54 -7.58
N GLU A 71 15.04 -3.19 -8.13
CA GLU A 71 15.97 -3.96 -7.33
C GLU A 71 16.99 -2.99 -6.69
N ALA A 72 17.05 -3.02 -5.36
CA ALA A 72 18.01 -2.28 -4.57
C ALA A 72 19.40 -2.93 -4.63
N VAL A 73 20.42 -2.19 -4.22
CA VAL A 73 21.83 -2.61 -4.30
C VAL A 73 22.11 -3.86 -3.44
N ASP A 74 21.33 -4.06 -2.39
CA ASP A 74 21.40 -5.21 -1.48
C ASP A 74 20.57 -6.42 -1.95
N GLY A 75 19.94 -6.34 -3.13
CA GLY A 75 19.12 -7.39 -3.73
C GLY A 75 17.68 -7.43 -3.21
N TYR A 76 17.26 -6.50 -2.34
CA TYR A 76 15.86 -6.35 -1.96
C TYR A 76 15.07 -5.54 -3.00
N LEU A 77 13.74 -5.64 -2.97
CA LEU A 77 12.88 -4.86 -3.86
C LEU A 77 12.45 -3.57 -3.17
N ASP A 78 12.74 -2.44 -3.81
CA ASP A 78 12.15 -1.16 -3.51
C ASP A 78 10.78 -1.06 -4.17
N LEU A 79 9.77 -0.77 -3.35
CA LEU A 79 8.37 -0.66 -3.74
C LEU A 79 7.90 0.77 -3.48
N VAL A 80 7.69 1.54 -4.54
CA VAL A 80 7.33 2.97 -4.42
C VAL A 80 6.02 3.24 -5.12
N ALA A 81 5.10 3.90 -4.42
CA ALA A 81 3.88 4.44 -5.01
C ALA A 81 3.94 5.98 -5.07
N TYR A 82 3.32 6.55 -6.10
CA TYR A 82 3.16 8.01 -6.23
C TYR A 82 1.71 8.36 -5.98
N LEU A 83 1.43 8.92 -4.81
CA LEU A 83 0.07 9.25 -4.41
C LEU A 83 -0.33 10.64 -4.90
N PRO A 84 -1.60 10.84 -5.30
CA PRO A 84 -2.11 12.17 -5.57
C PRO A 84 -2.02 13.02 -4.30
N SER A 85 -1.73 14.31 -4.45
CA SER A 85 -1.64 15.28 -3.35
C SER A 85 -2.92 15.40 -2.50
N THR A 86 -4.05 14.91 -3.02
CA THR A 86 -5.34 14.85 -2.33
C THR A 86 -5.46 13.67 -1.36
N TYR A 87 -4.61 12.65 -1.47
CA TYR A 87 -4.64 11.49 -0.57
C TYR A 87 -4.25 11.90 0.85
N LYS A 88 -4.98 11.39 1.84
CA LYS A 88 -4.73 11.62 3.26
C LYS A 88 -4.30 10.30 3.88
N THR A 89 -3.03 10.20 4.22
CA THR A 89 -2.48 9.03 4.93
C THR A 89 -2.97 9.01 6.37
N SER A 90 -3.34 7.83 6.85
CA SER A 90 -3.59 7.61 8.28
C SER A 90 -2.27 7.70 9.06
N PRO A 91 -2.24 8.39 10.22
CA PRO A 91 -1.03 8.46 11.04
C PRO A 91 -0.68 7.06 11.59
N LYS A 92 0.60 6.68 11.50
CA LYS A 92 1.12 5.46 12.14
C LYS A 92 0.83 5.50 13.65
N ARG A 93 0.19 4.48 14.20
CA ARG A 93 -0.06 4.42 15.64
C ARG A 93 1.27 4.17 16.35
N GLN A 94 1.64 5.04 17.29
CA GLN A 94 2.76 4.81 18.20
C GLN A 94 2.49 3.53 19.00
N GLY A 95 3.08 2.42 18.57
CA GLY A 95 2.87 1.12 19.20
C GLY A 95 3.20 -0.10 18.34
N SER A 96 3.32 0.05 17.01
CA SER A 96 3.82 -1.04 16.16
C SER A 96 5.31 -1.23 16.43
N ARG A 97 5.62 -2.11 17.38
CA ARG A 97 6.97 -2.63 17.59
C ARG A 97 7.42 -3.21 16.26
N HIS A 98 8.36 -2.52 15.63
CA HIS A 98 9.23 -3.09 14.61
C HIS A 98 9.77 -4.39 15.20
N ASN A 99 9.27 -5.54 14.76
CA ASN A 99 9.94 -6.80 15.06
C ASN A 99 11.13 -6.84 14.11
N SER A 100 12.21 -6.17 14.53
CA SER A 100 13.51 -6.31 13.92
C SER A 100 13.89 -7.77 14.10
N LEU A 101 13.89 -8.52 13.00
CA LEU A 101 14.68 -9.74 12.90
C LEU A 101 16.15 -9.31 12.90
N ALA A 102 16.64 -8.96 14.09
CA ALA A 102 18.06 -8.93 14.40
C ALA A 102 18.34 -10.20 15.21
N GLU A 103 18.51 -11.32 14.52
CA GLU A 103 19.16 -12.50 15.11
C GLU A 103 20.65 -12.45 14.75
N ASN A 104 21.36 -11.70 15.59
CA ASN A 104 22.67 -12.00 16.18
C ASN A 104 23.70 -12.75 15.32
N GLU A 105 24.70 -12.00 14.83
CA GLU A 105 26.08 -12.48 14.85
C GLU A 105 26.46 -12.83 16.29
N HIS A 106 26.93 -14.06 16.57
CA HIS A 106 27.89 -14.44 17.62
C HIS A 106 28.16 -15.95 17.53
N LYS A 107 29.25 -16.35 16.87
CA LYS A 107 30.30 -17.17 17.49
C LYS A 107 31.57 -17.19 16.65
#